data_AF-A0A3M1LBB3-F1
#
_entry.id   AF-A0A3M1LBB3-F1
#
_cell.length_a   1.000
_cell.length_b   1.000
_cell.length_c   1.000
_cell.angle_alpha   90.00
_cell.angle_beta   90.00
_cell.angle_gamma   90.00
#
_symmetry.space_group_name_H-M   'P 1'
#
loop_
_entity.id
_entity.type
_entity.pdbx_description
1 polymer ?
#
loop_
_entity_poly.entity_id
_entity_poly.type
_entity_poly.pdbx_seq_one_letter_code
_entity_poly.pdbx_strand_id
1 'polypeptide(L)'
;LPPVLRRIGEEEGLKKRYGPLQRRYPMVTFDKDVAFRHPEAEFVSFGHPLFEAVLTWVEREMAAALRQGALFTDPDGLLDGVVLFYEGEVQDGLGQVAGRRLFALYADRRTGEVRPVNPAMLWDLAEGGKPPDGPPPDLEALKRRAMGTLLPTLERYRDELREERERQARIKERYGVESLEHLILRLDGDLIRLYDRRERGENVDLPIRNKEEQKRGYEEALEELRQTLEKERSLTMGMPRFVGAVRVVPDRAGEVTMAESPDVERIGMEVTMAYERAQGREPEDVSAENLGFDIRSTDPTTGGRRYIEVKARSGVGPVALTQNEWFKARRFGPDYFLYVVLNAATRPQLYILRDPAATLQPEEVVEVRYLVGVGEITTKGERV
;
A
#
# COMPACT_ATOMS: atom_id res chain seq x y z
N LEU A 1 -27.97 -12.36 0.09
CA LEU A 1 -26.58 -12.87 -0.04
C LEU A 1 -26.58 -14.14 -0.87
N PRO A 2 -25.70 -14.24 -1.88
CA PRO A 2 -25.47 -15.46 -2.65
C PRO A 2 -25.18 -16.68 -1.74
N PRO A 3 -25.63 -17.90 -2.12
CA PRO A 3 -25.41 -19.10 -1.31
C PRO A 3 -23.94 -19.43 -1.04
N VAL A 4 -23.04 -19.06 -1.95
CA VAL A 4 -21.60 -19.29 -1.78
C VAL A 4 -21.01 -18.48 -0.61
N LEU A 5 -21.39 -17.21 -0.48
CA LEU A 5 -20.95 -16.37 0.63
C LEU A 5 -21.53 -16.83 1.96
N ARG A 6 -22.77 -17.37 1.97
CA ARG A 6 -23.37 -17.94 3.18
C ARG A 6 -22.59 -19.14 3.69
N ARG A 7 -22.18 -20.05 2.79
CA ARG A 7 -21.34 -21.21 3.14
C ARG A 7 -20.01 -20.78 3.75
N ILE A 8 -19.34 -19.79 3.15
CA ILE A 8 -18.10 -19.22 3.69
C ILE A 8 -18.33 -18.58 5.06
N GLY A 9 -19.42 -17.83 5.22
CA GLY A 9 -19.81 -17.22 6.49
C GLY A 9 -20.17 -18.23 7.58
N GLU A 10 -20.45 -19.49 7.23
CA GLU A 10 -20.72 -20.57 8.19
C GLU A 10 -19.45 -21.21 8.76
N GLU A 11 -18.30 -21.02 8.10
CA GLU A 11 -17.02 -21.58 8.49
C GLU A 11 -16.56 -21.04 9.85
N GLU A 12 -16.10 -21.95 10.70
CA GLU A 12 -15.74 -21.64 12.08
C GLU A 12 -14.54 -20.67 12.16
N GLY A 13 -13.61 -20.78 11.21
CA GLY A 13 -12.44 -19.88 11.13
C GLY A 13 -12.82 -18.42 10.88
N LEU A 14 -13.77 -18.17 9.97
CA LEU A 14 -14.24 -16.82 9.66
C LEU A 14 -15.04 -16.24 10.84
N LYS A 15 -15.96 -17.05 11.39
CA LYS A 15 -16.78 -16.64 12.54
C LYS A 15 -15.94 -16.28 13.77
N LYS A 16 -14.91 -17.08 14.08
CA LYS A 16 -14.04 -16.83 15.23
C LYS A 16 -13.21 -15.56 15.08
N ARG A 17 -12.80 -15.21 13.85
CA ARG A 17 -11.93 -14.04 13.60
C ARG A 17 -12.70 -12.75 13.42
N TYR A 18 -13.82 -12.78 12.70
CA TYR A 18 -14.51 -11.57 12.24
C TYR A 18 -15.95 -11.45 12.75
N GLY A 19 -16.48 -12.51 13.37
CA GLY A 19 -17.86 -12.58 13.83
C GLY A 19 -18.81 -13.19 12.80
N PRO A 20 -20.10 -13.32 13.15
CA PRO A 20 -21.08 -14.00 12.32
C PRO A 20 -21.51 -13.14 11.12
N LEU A 21 -21.59 -13.77 9.95
CA LEU A 21 -22.16 -13.15 8.75
C LEU A 21 -23.69 -13.02 8.89
N GLN A 22 -24.23 -11.81 8.72
CA GLN A 22 -25.67 -11.58 8.74
C GLN A 22 -26.38 -12.24 7.53
N ARG A 23 -27.68 -12.50 7.64
CA ARG A 23 -28.46 -13.11 6.54
C ARG A 23 -28.73 -12.16 5.37
N ARG A 24 -28.78 -10.85 5.66
CA ARG A 24 -29.07 -9.75 4.73
C ARG A 24 -28.35 -8.48 5.17
N TYR A 25 -27.95 -7.67 4.20
CA TYR A 25 -27.40 -6.34 4.39
C TYR A 25 -28.21 -5.39 3.49
N PRO A 26 -29.30 -4.80 4.01
CA PRO A 26 -30.23 -4.02 3.20
C PRO A 26 -29.62 -2.69 2.72
N MET A 27 -28.72 -2.11 3.51
CA MET A 27 -28.01 -0.89 3.20
C MET A 27 -26.58 -1.01 3.70
N VAL A 28 -25.63 -0.67 2.83
CA VAL A 28 -24.19 -0.72 3.13
C VAL A 28 -23.55 0.59 2.71
N THR A 29 -22.53 1.00 3.46
CA THR A 29 -21.67 2.14 3.10
C THR A 29 -20.21 1.78 3.36
N PHE A 30 -19.34 2.37 2.55
CA PHE A 30 -17.87 2.30 2.73
C PHE A 30 -17.31 3.62 3.29
N ASP A 31 -18.18 4.61 3.52
CA ASP A 31 -17.85 5.89 4.11
C ASP A 31 -18.26 5.90 5.59
N LYS A 32 -17.29 6.20 6.45
CA LYS A 32 -17.46 6.20 7.90
C LYS A 32 -18.38 7.32 8.38
N ASP A 33 -18.33 8.50 7.74
CA ASP A 33 -19.15 9.65 8.11
C ASP A 33 -20.60 9.46 7.66
N VAL A 34 -20.82 8.74 6.56
CA VAL A 34 -22.16 8.30 6.15
C VAL A 34 -22.71 7.30 7.16
N ALA A 35 -21.92 6.30 7.57
CA ALA A 35 -22.36 5.32 8.57
C ALA A 35 -22.71 5.96 9.92
N PHE A 36 -21.96 6.99 10.33
CA PHE A 36 -22.24 7.74 11.55
C PHE A 36 -23.57 8.51 11.47
N ARG A 37 -23.88 9.09 10.30
CA ARG A 37 -25.12 9.85 10.07
C ARG A 37 -26.35 8.97 9.80
N HIS A 38 -26.13 7.76 9.31
CA HIS A 38 -27.15 6.78 8.93
C HIS A 38 -26.90 5.46 9.65
N PRO A 39 -27.34 5.30 10.92
CA PRO A 39 -27.12 4.10 11.72
C PRO A 39 -27.74 2.82 11.12
N GLU A 40 -28.69 2.97 10.20
CA GLU A 40 -29.30 1.88 9.43
C GLU A 40 -28.41 1.36 8.28
N ALA A 41 -27.31 2.05 7.96
CA ALA A 41 -26.29 1.59 7.02
C ALA A 41 -25.23 0.77 7.74
N GLU A 42 -24.97 -0.45 7.26
CA GLU A 42 -23.82 -1.22 7.73
C GLU A 42 -22.53 -0.64 7.14
N PHE A 43 -21.59 -0.24 8.00
CA PHE A 43 -20.27 0.18 7.56
C PHE A 43 -19.41 -1.04 7.22
N VAL A 44 -19.23 -1.30 5.92
CA VAL A 44 -18.46 -2.44 5.44
C VAL A 44 -17.03 -1.99 5.17
N SER A 45 -16.09 -2.52 5.93
CA SER A 45 -14.65 -2.26 5.77
C SER A 45 -13.85 -3.52 6.15
N PHE A 46 -12.52 -3.42 6.14
CA PHE A 46 -11.62 -4.52 6.54
C PHE A 46 -12.00 -5.09 7.91
N GLY A 47 -12.04 -6.41 8.03
CA GLY A 47 -12.47 -7.12 9.23
C GLY A 47 -13.98 -7.28 9.40
N HIS A 48 -14.81 -6.64 8.56
CA HIS A 48 -16.26 -6.87 8.58
C HIS A 48 -16.60 -8.24 7.94
N PRO A 49 -17.47 -9.08 8.56
CA PRO A 49 -17.79 -10.42 8.06
C PRO A 49 -18.17 -10.51 6.57
N LEU A 50 -18.94 -9.53 6.06
CA LEU A 50 -19.31 -9.50 4.64
C LEU A 50 -18.11 -9.27 3.73
N PHE A 51 -17.22 -8.35 4.12
CA PHE A 51 -16.04 -8.02 3.33
C PHE A 51 -15.10 -9.22 3.27
N GLU A 52 -14.80 -9.80 4.43
CA GLU A 52 -13.90 -10.96 4.56
C GLU A 52 -14.47 -12.21 3.86
N ALA A 53 -15.78 -12.41 3.88
CA ALA A 53 -16.43 -13.50 3.16
C ALA A 53 -16.33 -13.32 1.64
N VAL A 54 -16.51 -12.10 1.12
CA VAL A 54 -16.34 -11.79 -0.30
C VAL A 54 -14.87 -11.97 -0.70
N LEU A 55 -13.94 -11.48 0.10
CA LEU A 55 -12.50 -11.64 -0.15
C LEU A 55 -12.10 -13.12 -0.20
N THR A 56 -12.52 -13.90 0.79
CA THR A 56 -12.29 -15.35 0.85
C THR A 56 -12.87 -16.06 -0.37
N TRP A 57 -14.05 -15.64 -0.83
CA TRP A 57 -14.67 -16.18 -2.04
C TRP A 57 -13.84 -15.86 -3.28
N VAL A 58 -13.42 -14.61 -3.46
CA VAL A 58 -12.58 -14.18 -4.59
C VAL A 58 -11.27 -14.96 -4.60
N GLU A 59 -10.59 -15.08 -3.46
CA GLU A 59 -9.33 -15.83 -3.36
C GLU A 59 -9.47 -17.30 -3.76
N ARG A 60 -10.59 -17.95 -3.39
CA ARG A 60 -10.82 -19.37 -3.70
C ARG A 60 -11.20 -19.61 -5.15
N GLU A 61 -12.14 -18.82 -5.67
CA GLU A 61 -12.69 -19.06 -7.02
C GLU A 61 -11.78 -18.50 -8.12
N MET A 62 -11.08 -17.40 -7.86
CA MET A 62 -10.27 -16.73 -8.89
C MET A 62 -8.83 -17.26 -8.94
N ALA A 63 -8.40 -18.10 -8.00
CA ALA A 63 -7.04 -18.67 -7.99
C ALA A 63 -6.69 -19.43 -9.27
N ALA A 64 -7.65 -20.16 -9.86
CA ALA A 64 -7.44 -20.87 -11.11
C ALA A 64 -7.28 -19.90 -12.30
N ALA A 65 -8.11 -18.85 -12.35
CA ALA A 65 -8.02 -17.82 -13.38
C ALA A 65 -6.69 -17.06 -13.33
N LEU A 66 -6.20 -16.73 -12.12
CA LEU A 66 -4.89 -16.10 -11.94
C LEU A 66 -3.73 -16.94 -12.49
N ARG A 67 -3.83 -18.28 -12.43
CA ARG A 67 -2.82 -19.20 -12.99
C ARG A 67 -2.91 -19.32 -14.51
N GLN A 68 -4.10 -19.17 -15.09
CA GLN A 68 -4.29 -19.15 -16.53
C GLN A 68 -3.66 -17.88 -17.15
N GLY A 69 -3.66 -16.79 -16.39
CA GLY A 69 -3.14 -15.50 -16.82
C GLY A 69 -4.11 -14.74 -17.71
N ALA A 70 -3.70 -13.55 -18.14
CA ALA A 70 -4.50 -12.68 -18.98
C ALA A 70 -3.63 -11.90 -19.97
N LEU A 71 -4.26 -11.40 -21.03
CA LEU A 71 -3.65 -10.49 -22.00
C LEU A 71 -4.11 -9.07 -21.69
N PHE A 72 -3.16 -8.15 -21.69
CA PHE A 72 -3.35 -6.73 -21.51
C PHE A 72 -2.66 -5.99 -22.65
N THR A 73 -3.20 -4.82 -22.98
CA THR A 73 -2.64 -3.91 -23.97
C THR A 73 -2.11 -2.67 -23.27
N ASP A 74 -0.87 -2.29 -23.59
CA ASP A 74 -0.28 -1.02 -23.15
C ASP A 74 -0.69 0.10 -24.12
N PRO A 75 -1.51 1.07 -23.68
CA PRO A 75 -1.96 2.18 -24.52
C PRO A 75 -0.82 3.10 -25.00
N ASP A 76 0.29 3.15 -24.26
CA ASP A 76 1.44 3.99 -24.64
C ASP A 76 2.35 3.31 -25.68
N GLY A 77 2.14 2.01 -25.92
CA GLY A 77 2.88 1.23 -26.91
C GLY A 77 4.36 0.96 -26.55
N LEU A 78 4.75 1.21 -25.30
CA LEU A 78 6.13 1.12 -24.80
C LEU A 78 6.46 -0.27 -24.27
N LEU A 79 5.48 -0.99 -23.74
CA LEU A 79 5.64 -2.28 -23.08
C LEU A 79 5.33 -3.44 -24.03
N ASP A 80 6.28 -4.37 -24.12
CA ASP A 80 6.11 -5.67 -24.75
C ASP A 80 6.79 -6.75 -23.87
N GLY A 81 6.01 -7.38 -23.00
CA GLY A 81 6.57 -8.33 -22.04
C GLY A 81 5.56 -9.12 -21.22
N VAL A 82 6.02 -9.69 -20.12
CA VAL A 82 5.20 -10.42 -19.14
C VAL A 82 5.41 -9.81 -17.77
N VAL A 83 4.34 -9.49 -17.05
CA VAL A 83 4.40 -9.11 -15.64
C VAL A 83 4.12 -10.35 -14.79
N LEU A 84 5.05 -10.71 -13.92
CA LEU A 84 4.93 -11.83 -12.99
C LEU A 84 4.62 -11.31 -11.59
N PHE A 85 3.62 -11.91 -10.93
CA PHE A 85 3.20 -11.56 -9.58
C PHE A 85 3.59 -12.64 -8.58
N TYR A 86 4.20 -12.21 -7.47
CA TYR A 86 4.60 -13.06 -6.37
C TYR A 86 4.12 -12.48 -5.05
N GLU A 87 3.61 -13.35 -4.17
CA GLU A 87 3.37 -13.01 -2.77
C GLU A 87 4.63 -13.35 -1.99
N GLY A 88 5.24 -12.35 -1.37
CA GLY A 88 6.32 -12.55 -0.40
C GLY A 88 5.81 -12.37 1.01
N GLU A 89 6.16 -13.30 1.88
CA GLU A 89 5.79 -13.31 3.29
C GLU A 89 7.06 -13.29 4.15
N VAL A 90 7.04 -12.45 5.18
CA VAL A 90 8.08 -12.39 6.21
C VAL A 90 7.41 -12.77 7.54
N GLN A 91 7.98 -13.75 8.22
CA GLN A 91 7.49 -14.27 9.50
C GLN A 91 8.43 -13.88 10.63
N ASP A 92 7.88 -13.69 11.82
CA ASP A 92 8.67 -13.49 13.03
C ASP A 92 9.11 -14.82 13.68
N GLY A 93 9.89 -14.75 14.76
CA GLY A 93 10.34 -15.91 15.53
C GLY A 93 9.22 -16.64 16.30
N LEU A 94 7.99 -16.14 16.27
CA LEU A 94 6.78 -16.81 16.77
C LEU A 94 6.04 -17.54 15.65
N GLY A 95 6.52 -17.47 14.40
CA GLY A 95 5.86 -18.00 13.22
C GLY A 95 4.64 -17.17 12.78
N GLN A 96 4.48 -15.95 13.28
CA GLN A 96 3.43 -15.04 12.86
C GLN A 96 3.87 -14.25 11.64
N VAL A 97 2.93 -13.90 10.77
CA VAL A 97 3.22 -13.07 9.60
C VAL A 97 3.52 -11.64 10.04
N ALA A 98 4.79 -11.26 9.99
CA ALA A 98 5.26 -9.91 10.30
C ALA A 98 4.94 -8.93 9.18
N GLY A 99 4.90 -9.41 7.92
CA GLY A 99 4.49 -8.65 6.76
C GLY A 99 4.27 -9.52 5.54
N ARG A 100 3.36 -9.09 4.67
CA ARG A 100 3.02 -9.77 3.41
C ARG A 100 2.85 -8.72 2.32
N ARG A 101 3.50 -8.92 1.18
CA ARG A 101 3.50 -7.96 0.06
C ARG A 101 3.35 -8.67 -1.28
N LEU A 102 2.60 -8.05 -2.18
CA LEU A 102 2.56 -8.44 -3.59
C LEU A 102 3.72 -7.75 -4.32
N PHE A 103 4.59 -8.56 -4.92
CA PHE A 103 5.70 -8.14 -5.76
C PHE A 103 5.31 -8.35 -7.22
N ALA A 104 5.58 -7.35 -8.06
CA ALA A 104 5.42 -7.45 -9.50
C ALA A 104 6.79 -7.29 -10.18
N LEU A 105 7.07 -8.15 -11.15
CA LEU A 105 8.31 -8.13 -11.92
C LEU A 105 7.95 -8.09 -13.41
N TYR A 106 8.45 -7.08 -14.13
CA TYR A 106 8.26 -6.99 -15.57
C TYR A 106 9.46 -7.64 -16.28
N ALA A 107 9.17 -8.67 -17.08
CA ALA A 107 10.12 -9.32 -17.96
C ALA A 107 9.93 -8.80 -19.38
N ASP A 108 10.87 -7.99 -19.84
CA ASP A 108 10.87 -7.42 -21.18
C ASP A 108 11.16 -8.53 -22.22
N ARG A 109 10.32 -8.62 -23.25
CA ARG A 109 10.46 -9.65 -24.29
C ARG A 109 11.65 -9.39 -25.22
N ARG A 110 11.99 -8.12 -25.46
CA ARG A 110 13.01 -7.69 -26.42
C ARG A 110 14.41 -7.78 -25.81
N THR A 111 14.60 -7.26 -24.61
CA THR A 111 15.92 -7.28 -23.93
C THR A 111 16.10 -8.54 -23.09
N GLY A 112 15.00 -9.18 -22.70
CA GLY A 112 14.97 -10.23 -21.71
C GLY A 112 15.04 -9.70 -20.27
N GLU A 113 15.39 -8.44 -20.02
CA GLU A 113 15.61 -7.92 -18.68
C GLU A 113 14.39 -8.14 -17.76
N VAL A 114 14.66 -8.49 -16.49
CA VAL A 114 13.61 -8.62 -15.46
C VAL A 114 13.84 -7.59 -14.38
N ARG A 115 12.92 -6.63 -14.26
CA ARG A 115 13.01 -5.53 -13.30
C ARG A 115 11.79 -5.49 -12.38
N PRO A 116 11.95 -5.02 -11.12
CA PRO A 116 10.81 -4.81 -10.25
C PRO A 116 9.96 -3.64 -10.76
N VAL A 117 8.65 -3.78 -10.61
CA VAL A 117 7.65 -2.79 -11.00
C VAL A 117 6.58 -2.70 -9.92
N ASN A 118 5.87 -1.57 -9.86
CA ASN A 118 4.73 -1.43 -8.96
C ASN A 118 3.56 -2.28 -9.46
N PRO A 119 2.93 -3.14 -8.62
CA PRO A 119 1.75 -3.90 -9.03
C PRO A 119 0.59 -3.04 -9.55
N ALA A 120 0.53 -1.77 -9.13
CA ALA A 120 -0.46 -0.81 -9.61
C ALA A 120 -0.35 -0.49 -11.11
N MET A 121 0.77 -0.84 -11.77
CA MET A 121 0.90 -0.67 -13.22
C MET A 121 -0.20 -1.38 -14.01
N LEU A 122 -0.84 -2.42 -13.44
CA LEU A 122 -1.92 -3.13 -14.09
C LEU A 122 -3.12 -2.23 -14.37
N TRP A 123 -3.37 -1.22 -13.54
CA TRP A 123 -4.44 -0.23 -13.72
C TRP A 123 -4.18 0.70 -14.92
N ASP A 124 -2.93 0.80 -15.39
CA ASP A 124 -2.58 1.66 -16.53
C ASP A 124 -2.68 0.90 -17.86
N LEU A 125 -3.01 -0.39 -17.83
CA LEU A 125 -3.10 -1.29 -18.98
C LEU A 125 -4.54 -1.62 -19.32
N ALA A 126 -4.91 -1.55 -20.59
CA ALA A 126 -6.25 -1.92 -21.05
C ALA A 126 -6.40 -3.45 -21.08
N GLU A 127 -7.58 -3.96 -20.71
CA GLU A 127 -7.85 -5.38 -20.75
C GLU A 127 -7.92 -5.92 -22.18
N GLY A 128 -7.38 -7.11 -22.41
CA GLY A 128 -7.41 -7.77 -23.72
C GLY A 128 -6.31 -7.29 -24.66
N GLY A 129 -6.59 -7.38 -25.96
CA GLY A 129 -5.63 -7.09 -27.03
C GLY A 129 -5.55 -8.19 -28.07
N LYS A 130 -4.78 -7.94 -29.13
CA LYS A 130 -4.48 -8.97 -30.12
C LYS A 130 -3.34 -9.85 -29.57
N PRO A 131 -3.55 -11.17 -29.41
CA PRO A 131 -2.47 -12.07 -29.03
C PRO A 131 -1.32 -11.95 -30.03
N PRO A 132 -0.06 -11.88 -29.56
CA PRO A 132 1.08 -11.79 -30.46
C PRO A 132 1.22 -13.08 -31.27
N ASP A 133 1.70 -12.96 -32.51
CA ASP A 133 2.03 -14.12 -33.33
C ASP A 133 3.23 -14.88 -32.71
N GLY A 134 3.13 -16.21 -32.68
CA GLY A 134 4.17 -17.11 -32.17
C GLY A 134 3.78 -17.90 -30.92
N PRO A 135 4.70 -18.74 -30.41
CA PRO A 135 4.42 -19.53 -29.22
C PRO A 135 4.30 -18.63 -27.97
N PRO A 136 3.49 -19.05 -26.98
CA PRO A 136 3.44 -18.36 -25.69
C PRO A 136 4.83 -18.37 -25.03
N PRO A 137 5.15 -17.36 -24.22
CA PRO A 137 6.41 -17.32 -23.49
C PRO A 137 6.54 -18.51 -22.54
N ASP A 138 7.74 -19.07 -22.42
CA ASP A 138 8.05 -20.12 -21.44
C ASP A 138 8.00 -19.53 -20.02
N LEU A 139 6.86 -19.75 -19.36
CA LEU A 139 6.60 -19.23 -18.02
C LEU A 139 7.59 -19.79 -16.98
N GLU A 140 8.03 -21.04 -17.10
CA GLU A 140 8.96 -21.63 -16.14
C GLU A 140 10.37 -21.05 -16.30
N ALA A 141 10.80 -20.78 -17.54
CA ALA A 141 12.02 -20.03 -17.78
C ALA A 141 11.94 -18.59 -17.22
N LEU A 142 10.80 -17.91 -17.39
CA LEU A 142 10.60 -16.57 -16.83
C LEU A 142 10.63 -16.59 -15.30
N LYS A 143 9.96 -17.55 -14.65
CA LYS A 143 9.97 -17.70 -13.18
C LYS A 143 11.38 -17.89 -12.63
N ARG A 144 12.20 -18.73 -13.29
CA ARG A 144 13.60 -18.95 -12.88
C ARG A 144 14.42 -17.66 -12.94
N ARG A 145 14.25 -16.87 -14.01
CA ARG A 145 14.95 -15.59 -14.18
C ARG A 145 14.45 -14.54 -13.18
N ALA A 146 13.14 -14.48 -12.99
CA ALA A 146 12.49 -13.56 -12.06
C ALA A 146 12.96 -13.75 -10.61
N MET A 147 13.28 -14.99 -10.21
CA MET A 147 13.78 -15.26 -8.87
C MET A 147 15.08 -14.50 -8.54
N GLY A 148 15.95 -14.28 -9.53
CA GLY A 148 17.19 -13.50 -9.36
C GLY A 148 16.93 -12.04 -8.99
N THR A 149 15.83 -11.45 -9.47
CA THR A 149 15.40 -10.08 -9.13
C THR A 149 14.50 -10.06 -7.88
N LEU A 150 13.72 -11.12 -7.66
CA LEU A 150 12.75 -11.22 -6.57
C LEU A 150 13.44 -11.32 -5.21
N LEU A 151 14.42 -12.22 -5.06
CA LEU A 151 15.05 -12.48 -3.76
C LEU A 151 15.71 -11.22 -3.16
N PRO A 152 16.53 -10.45 -3.89
CA PRO A 152 17.07 -9.19 -3.34
C PRO A 152 15.97 -8.15 -3.02
N THR A 153 14.87 -8.15 -3.77
CA THR A 153 13.75 -7.24 -3.50
C THR A 153 12.98 -7.66 -2.24
N LEU A 154 12.83 -8.96 -1.99
CA LEU A 154 12.24 -9.49 -0.77
C LEU A 154 13.15 -9.27 0.44
N GLU A 155 14.47 -9.37 0.28
CA GLU A 155 15.45 -9.04 1.32
C GLU A 155 15.35 -7.58 1.76
N ARG A 156 15.28 -6.65 0.80
CA ARG A 156 15.03 -5.22 1.11
C ARG A 156 13.72 -5.02 1.87
N TYR A 157 12.65 -5.69 1.46
CA TYR A 157 11.37 -5.62 2.17
C TYR A 157 11.45 -6.18 3.60
N ARG A 158 12.20 -7.27 3.82
CA ARG A 158 12.47 -7.78 5.17
C ARG A 158 13.23 -6.74 6.01
N ASP A 159 14.20 -6.07 5.42
CA ASP A 159 15.02 -5.08 6.13
C ASP A 159 14.19 -3.83 6.48
N GLU A 160 13.32 -3.36 5.58
CA GLU A 160 12.30 -2.33 5.87
C GLU A 160 11.41 -2.73 7.06
N LEU A 161 10.92 -3.97 7.07
CA LEU A 161 10.12 -4.50 8.19
C LEU A 161 10.93 -4.59 9.48
N ARG A 162 12.23 -4.93 9.39
CA ARG A 162 13.11 -5.01 10.56
C ARG A 162 13.26 -3.66 11.23
N GLU A 163 13.51 -2.60 10.47
CA GLU A 163 13.63 -1.24 11.02
C GLU A 163 12.35 -0.79 11.75
N GLU A 164 11.19 -1.05 11.15
CA GLU A 164 9.88 -0.81 11.75
C GLU A 164 9.71 -1.62 13.05
N ARG A 165 10.03 -2.91 13.03
CA ARG A 165 9.91 -3.82 14.19
C ARG A 165 10.84 -3.43 15.31
N GLU A 166 12.07 -3.04 15.01
CA GLU A 166 13.00 -2.54 16.02
C GLU A 166 12.49 -1.26 16.68
N ARG A 167 11.89 -0.33 15.91
CA ARG A 167 11.28 0.87 16.49
C ARG A 167 10.14 0.50 17.43
N GLN A 168 9.25 -0.40 17.02
CA GLN A 168 8.13 -0.86 17.84
C GLN A 168 8.62 -1.59 19.10
N ALA A 169 9.62 -2.45 18.97
CA ALA A 169 10.20 -3.18 20.10
C ALA A 169 10.85 -2.23 21.11
N ARG A 170 11.57 -1.19 20.65
CA ARG A 170 12.14 -0.16 21.55
C ARG A 170 11.07 0.59 22.35
N ILE A 171 9.91 0.86 21.73
CA ILE A 171 8.78 1.50 22.41
C ILE A 171 8.20 0.55 23.46
N LYS A 172 7.91 -0.70 23.09
CA LYS A 172 7.39 -1.72 24.02
C LYS A 172 8.36 -1.98 25.18
N GLU A 173 9.65 -2.04 24.91
CA GLU A 173 10.70 -2.22 25.91
C GLU A 173 10.70 -1.06 26.90
N ARG A 174 10.78 0.19 26.41
CA ARG A 174 10.77 1.38 27.27
C ARG A 174 9.54 1.43 28.19
N TYR A 175 8.34 1.21 27.67
CA TYR A 175 7.14 1.36 28.51
C TYR A 175 6.76 0.10 29.28
N GLY A 176 6.93 -1.09 28.69
CA GLY A 176 6.51 -2.36 29.29
C GLY A 176 7.52 -2.89 30.29
N VAL A 177 8.80 -2.97 29.91
CA VAL A 177 9.87 -3.50 30.77
C VAL A 177 10.10 -2.56 31.96
N GLU A 178 10.30 -1.26 31.72
CA GLU A 178 10.53 -0.30 32.81
C GLU A 178 9.34 -0.25 33.78
N SER A 179 8.10 -0.37 33.29
CA SER A 179 6.91 -0.40 34.16
C SER A 179 6.87 -1.65 35.03
N LEU A 180 7.16 -2.84 34.47
CA LEU A 180 7.17 -4.09 35.24
C LEU A 180 8.30 -4.09 36.27
N GLU A 181 9.50 -3.65 35.89
CA GLU A 181 10.65 -3.50 36.80
C GLU A 181 10.32 -2.54 37.95
N HIS A 182 9.69 -1.40 37.66
CA HIS A 182 9.27 -0.45 38.69
C HIS A 182 8.21 -1.04 39.64
N LEU A 183 7.25 -1.83 39.12
CA LEU A 183 6.24 -2.50 39.95
C LEU A 183 6.87 -3.56 40.85
N ILE A 184 7.80 -4.36 40.33
CA ILE A 184 8.56 -5.36 41.10
C ILE A 184 9.35 -4.67 42.22
N LEU A 185 10.09 -3.62 41.91
CA LEU A 185 10.88 -2.86 42.89
C LEU A 185 10.00 -2.27 44.01
N ARG A 186 8.81 -1.77 43.67
CA ARG A 186 7.85 -1.26 44.66
C ARG A 186 7.36 -2.38 45.59
N LEU A 187 7.05 -3.57 45.04
CA LEU A 187 6.64 -4.72 45.84
C LEU A 187 7.76 -5.23 46.75
N ASP A 188 9.01 -5.20 46.30
CA ASP A 188 10.16 -5.51 47.15
C ASP A 188 10.26 -4.57 48.36
N GLY A 189 10.11 -3.27 48.14
CA GLY A 189 10.08 -2.29 49.24
C GLY A 189 8.91 -2.49 50.21
N ASP A 190 7.75 -2.94 49.71
CA ASP A 190 6.61 -3.28 50.55
C ASP A 190 6.84 -4.56 51.36
N LEU A 191 7.45 -5.58 50.75
CA LEU A 191 7.76 -6.85 51.40
C LEU A 191 8.79 -6.66 52.52
N ILE A 192 9.85 -5.88 52.30
CA ILE A 192 10.84 -5.52 53.35
C ILE A 192 10.12 -4.94 54.57
N ARG A 193 9.22 -3.97 54.36
CA ARG A 193 8.44 -3.34 55.45
C ARG A 193 7.50 -4.32 56.16
N LEU A 194 6.93 -5.29 55.45
CA LEU A 194 6.08 -6.31 56.07
C LEU A 194 6.90 -7.32 56.88
N TYR A 195 8.08 -7.73 56.39
CA TYR A 195 8.96 -8.61 57.15
C TYR A 195 9.44 -7.96 58.45
N ASP A 196 9.81 -6.67 58.43
CA ASP A 196 10.17 -5.91 59.64
C ASP A 196 9.03 -5.91 60.68
N ARG A 197 7.78 -5.75 60.22
CA ARG A 197 6.59 -5.78 61.10
C ARG A 197 6.34 -7.16 61.68
N ARG A 198 6.57 -8.22 60.89
CA ARG A 198 6.47 -9.61 61.34
C ARG A 198 7.49 -9.88 62.45
N GLU A 199 8.73 -9.40 62.32
CA GLU A 199 9.76 -9.53 63.36
C GLU A 199 9.39 -8.82 64.66
N ARG A 200 8.61 -7.74 64.59
CA ARG A 200 8.04 -7.04 65.75
C ARG A 200 6.81 -7.75 66.35
N GLY A 201 6.41 -8.90 65.81
CA GLY A 201 5.31 -9.73 66.32
C GLY A 201 3.93 -9.38 65.74
N GLU A 202 3.85 -8.55 64.70
CA GLU A 202 2.57 -8.28 64.02
C GLU A 202 2.16 -9.43 63.09
N ASN A 203 0.87 -9.79 63.07
CA ASN A 203 0.36 -10.80 62.14
C ASN A 203 0.14 -10.22 60.75
N VAL A 204 1.13 -10.41 59.87
CA VAL A 204 1.14 -9.91 58.48
C VAL A 204 1.42 -11.01 57.44
N ASP A 205 1.27 -12.29 57.80
CA ASP A 205 1.61 -13.42 56.92
C ASP A 205 0.77 -13.47 55.64
N LEU A 206 -0.54 -13.18 55.73
CA LEU A 206 -1.42 -13.14 54.56
C LEU A 206 -1.07 -11.98 53.59
N PRO A 207 -0.88 -10.73 54.06
CA PRO A 207 -0.35 -9.64 53.22
C PRO A 207 1.00 -9.96 52.54
N ILE A 208 1.93 -10.61 53.26
CA ILE A 208 3.23 -11.03 52.70
C ILE A 208 2.99 -11.99 51.55
N ARG A 209 2.24 -13.08 51.79
CA ARG A 209 1.97 -14.10 50.77
C ARG A 209 1.32 -13.51 49.52
N ASN A 210 0.32 -12.63 49.68
CA ASN A 210 -0.35 -11.99 48.55
C ASN A 210 0.61 -11.14 47.71
N LYS A 211 1.52 -10.39 48.35
CA LYS A 211 2.51 -9.57 47.64
C LYS A 211 3.61 -10.39 46.99
N GLU A 212 4.05 -11.47 47.63
CA GLU A 212 4.99 -12.43 47.03
C GLU A 212 4.40 -13.07 45.75
N GLU A 213 3.13 -13.47 45.79
CA GLU A 213 2.44 -14.03 44.63
C GLU A 213 2.27 -12.99 43.51
N GLN A 214 1.89 -11.76 43.86
CA GLN A 214 1.82 -10.66 42.89
C GLN A 214 3.18 -10.35 42.26
N LYS A 215 4.26 -10.32 43.06
CA LYS A 215 5.62 -10.07 42.58
C LYS A 215 6.04 -11.15 41.59
N ARG A 216 5.82 -12.42 41.93
CA ARG A 216 6.11 -13.57 41.05
C ARG A 216 5.40 -13.45 39.71
N GLY A 217 4.12 -13.06 39.72
CA GLY A 217 3.36 -12.83 38.48
C GLY A 217 3.96 -11.73 37.59
N TYR A 218 4.48 -10.65 38.19
CA TYR A 218 5.18 -9.61 37.40
C TYR A 218 6.57 -10.05 36.91
N GLU A 219 7.30 -10.84 37.69
CA GLU A 219 8.59 -11.42 37.26
C GLU A 219 8.40 -12.37 36.06
N GLU A 220 7.37 -13.23 36.11
CA GLU A 220 7.00 -14.13 35.01
C GLU A 220 6.59 -13.33 33.76
N ALA A 221 5.74 -12.32 33.92
CA ALA A 221 5.33 -11.46 32.81
C ALA A 221 6.51 -10.66 32.20
N LEU A 222 7.49 -10.25 33.01
CA LEU A 222 8.68 -9.55 32.55
C LEU A 222 9.57 -10.45 31.69
N GLU A 223 9.79 -11.69 32.14
CA GLU A 223 10.55 -12.68 31.39
C GLU A 223 9.86 -13.05 30.08
N GLU A 224 8.54 -13.28 30.12
CA GLU A 224 7.73 -13.55 28.94
C GLU A 224 7.79 -12.38 27.94
N LEU A 225 7.67 -11.13 28.42
CA LEU A 225 7.77 -9.95 27.57
C LEU A 225 9.13 -9.86 26.88
N ARG A 226 10.24 -10.09 27.60
CA ARG A 226 11.60 -10.05 27.03
C ARG A 226 11.79 -11.11 25.95
N GLN A 227 11.40 -12.36 26.23
CA GLN A 227 11.47 -13.46 25.26
C GLN A 227 10.61 -13.18 24.03
N THR A 228 9.43 -12.59 24.23
CA THR A 228 8.50 -12.23 23.14
C THR A 228 9.12 -11.17 22.25
N LEU A 229 9.70 -10.11 22.84
CA LEU A 229 10.36 -9.03 22.10
C LEU A 229 11.56 -9.55 21.29
N GLU A 230 12.33 -10.50 21.81
CA GLU A 230 13.44 -11.12 21.08
C GLU A 230 12.93 -11.90 19.86
N LYS A 231 11.88 -12.72 20.03
CA LYS A 231 11.28 -13.49 18.94
C LYS A 231 10.62 -12.60 17.89
N GLU A 232 9.93 -11.54 18.30
CA GLU A 232 9.33 -10.55 17.39
C GLU A 232 10.37 -9.82 16.53
N ARG A 233 11.61 -9.65 17.02
CA ARG A 233 12.72 -9.04 16.27
C ARG A 233 13.32 -9.99 15.23
N SER A 234 13.21 -11.30 15.44
CA SER A 234 13.74 -12.31 14.51
C SER A 234 12.82 -12.40 13.29
N LEU A 235 13.26 -11.87 12.15
CA LEU A 235 12.49 -11.92 10.90
C LEU A 235 13.10 -12.90 9.92
N THR A 236 12.26 -13.80 9.41
CA THR A 236 12.61 -14.83 8.42
C THR A 236 11.75 -14.68 7.17
N MET A 237 12.33 -14.96 6.01
CA MET A 237 11.62 -14.87 4.73
C MET A 237 11.04 -16.24 4.39
N GLY A 238 9.74 -16.28 4.12
CA GLY A 238 9.09 -17.43 3.51
C GLY A 238 9.49 -17.57 2.04
N MET A 239 9.28 -18.75 1.46
CA MET A 239 9.44 -18.92 0.01
C MET A 239 8.39 -18.08 -0.73
N PRO A 240 8.78 -17.23 -1.70
CA PRO A 240 7.82 -16.44 -2.46
C PRO A 240 6.84 -17.35 -3.22
N ARG A 241 5.55 -17.08 -3.07
CA ARG A 241 4.49 -17.84 -3.75
C ARG A 241 4.15 -17.16 -5.07
N PHE A 242 4.27 -17.88 -6.18
CA PHE A 242 3.80 -17.40 -7.47
C PHE A 242 2.26 -17.25 -7.45
N VAL A 243 1.77 -16.07 -7.84
CA VAL A 243 0.34 -15.74 -7.87
C VAL A 243 -0.22 -15.93 -9.27
N GLY A 244 0.43 -15.31 -10.26
CA GLY A 244 -0.03 -15.30 -11.64
C GLY A 244 0.90 -14.49 -12.54
N ALA A 245 0.60 -14.48 -13.83
CA ALA A 245 1.32 -13.68 -14.81
C ALA A 245 0.35 -13.10 -15.84
N VAL A 246 0.67 -11.91 -16.35
CA VAL A 246 -0.08 -11.27 -17.43
C VAL A 246 0.85 -10.92 -18.57
N ARG A 247 0.37 -11.11 -19.80
CA ARG A 247 1.07 -10.74 -21.04
C ARG A 247 0.67 -9.31 -21.39
N VAL A 248 1.64 -8.42 -21.59
CA VAL A 248 1.40 -7.01 -21.96
C VAL A 248 1.90 -6.77 -23.37
N VAL A 249 0.99 -6.47 -24.31
CA VAL A 249 1.33 -6.15 -25.70
C VAL A 249 1.17 -4.65 -25.97
N PRO A 250 1.99 -4.05 -26.84
CA PRO A 250 1.85 -2.63 -27.16
C PRO A 250 0.62 -2.40 -28.06
N ASP A 251 -0.16 -1.35 -27.78
CA ASP A 251 -1.12 -0.83 -28.75
C ASP A 251 -0.35 -0.09 -29.84
N ARG A 252 -0.22 -0.72 -31.02
CA ARG A 252 0.42 -0.11 -32.20
C ARG A 252 -0.59 0.52 -33.15
N ALA A 253 -1.89 0.42 -32.86
CA ALA A 253 -2.97 0.89 -33.72
C ALA A 253 -3.75 2.06 -33.10
N GLY A 254 -3.63 2.30 -31.80
CA GLY A 254 -4.27 3.39 -31.08
C GLY A 254 -3.82 4.78 -31.57
N GLU A 255 -4.77 5.58 -32.05
CA GLU A 255 -4.56 6.97 -32.51
C GLU A 255 -4.25 7.96 -31.35
N VAL A 256 -4.31 7.51 -30.09
CA VAL A 256 -4.26 8.36 -28.89
C VAL A 256 -2.96 8.15 -28.12
N THR A 257 -1.81 8.28 -28.77
CA THR A 257 -0.55 8.44 -28.03
C THR A 257 -0.48 9.86 -27.48
N MET A 258 -0.86 10.00 -26.21
CA MET A 258 -0.77 11.25 -25.45
C MET A 258 0.58 11.41 -24.74
N ALA A 259 1.48 10.44 -24.91
CA ALA A 259 2.87 10.50 -24.45
C ALA A 259 3.63 11.55 -25.27
N GLU A 260 4.30 12.46 -24.57
CA GLU A 260 5.14 13.48 -25.21
C GLU A 260 6.59 13.00 -25.28
N SER A 261 7.46 13.80 -25.90
CA SER A 261 8.87 13.45 -25.91
C SER A 261 9.46 13.49 -24.49
N PRO A 262 10.47 12.65 -24.19
CA PRO A 262 11.18 12.68 -22.90
C PRO A 262 11.74 14.07 -22.54
N ASP A 263 12.06 14.89 -23.55
CA ASP A 263 12.50 16.26 -23.35
C ASP A 263 11.40 17.17 -22.79
N VAL A 264 10.16 17.01 -23.26
CA VAL A 264 8.99 17.78 -22.78
C VAL A 264 8.63 17.39 -21.36
N GLU A 265 8.65 16.09 -21.05
CA GLU A 265 8.42 15.58 -19.69
C GLU A 265 9.48 16.10 -18.71
N ARG A 266 10.76 16.05 -19.10
CA ARG A 266 11.87 16.59 -18.31
C ARG A 266 11.68 18.08 -18.00
N ILE A 267 11.30 18.88 -18.99
CA ILE A 267 11.01 20.32 -18.79
C ILE A 267 9.83 20.50 -17.82
N GLY A 268 8.78 19.71 -17.95
CA GLY A 268 7.63 19.73 -17.03
C GLY A 268 8.04 19.49 -15.57
N MET A 269 8.86 18.47 -15.35
CA MET A 269 9.42 18.12 -14.04
C MET A 269 10.30 19.25 -13.49
N GLU A 270 11.23 19.78 -14.30
CA GLU A 270 12.13 20.87 -13.91
C GLU A 270 11.35 22.13 -13.48
N VAL A 271 10.35 22.53 -14.28
CA VAL A 271 9.49 23.69 -13.99
C VAL A 271 8.73 23.48 -12.68
N THR A 272 8.15 22.30 -12.49
CA THR A 272 7.38 21.98 -11.28
C THR A 272 8.27 21.97 -10.04
N MET A 273 9.41 21.29 -10.09
CA MET A 273 10.37 21.22 -8.99
C MET A 273 10.92 22.60 -8.64
N ALA A 274 11.20 23.44 -9.64
CA ALA A 274 11.66 24.81 -9.42
C ALA A 274 10.58 25.66 -8.74
N TYR A 275 9.32 25.56 -9.20
CA TYR A 275 8.20 26.27 -8.59
C TYR A 275 8.00 25.88 -7.13
N GLU A 276 7.95 24.57 -6.81
CA GLU A 276 7.74 24.12 -5.43
C GLU A 276 8.86 24.61 -4.49
N ARG A 277 10.12 24.60 -4.93
CA ARG A 277 11.24 25.17 -4.16
C ARG A 277 11.11 26.68 -3.97
N ALA A 278 10.70 27.41 -5.01
CA ALA A 278 10.49 28.86 -4.92
C ALA A 278 9.38 29.22 -3.93
N GLN A 279 8.43 28.31 -3.71
CA GLN A 279 7.37 28.43 -2.72
C GLN A 279 7.77 27.91 -1.32
N GLY A 280 9.05 27.66 -1.08
CA GLY A 280 9.60 27.25 0.22
C GLY A 280 9.32 25.80 0.60
N ARG A 281 8.92 24.95 -0.36
CA ARG A 281 8.68 23.51 -0.14
C ARG A 281 9.87 22.68 -0.59
N GLU A 282 9.91 21.43 -0.13
CA GLU A 282 10.94 20.45 -0.44
C GLU A 282 10.36 19.37 -1.37
N PRO A 283 10.47 19.53 -2.71
CA PRO A 283 9.98 18.55 -3.65
C PRO A 283 11.00 17.43 -3.90
N GLU A 284 10.50 16.21 -3.94
CA GLU A 284 11.21 14.94 -4.17
C GLU A 284 10.60 14.24 -5.39
N ASP A 285 11.43 13.83 -6.34
CA ASP A 285 11.02 13.06 -7.52
C ASP A 285 10.85 11.59 -7.14
N VAL A 286 9.64 11.07 -7.31
CA VAL A 286 9.24 9.69 -7.05
C VAL A 286 8.57 9.03 -8.27
N SER A 287 8.67 9.66 -9.45
CA SER A 287 8.05 9.20 -10.71
C SER A 287 8.40 7.73 -11.05
N ALA A 288 9.65 7.34 -10.81
CA ALA A 288 10.13 5.97 -11.04
C ALA A 288 9.47 4.90 -10.15
N GLU A 289 8.82 5.28 -9.04
CA GLU A 289 8.14 4.35 -8.13
C GLU A 289 6.72 3.97 -8.58
N ASN A 290 6.18 4.65 -9.60
CA ASN A 290 4.80 4.50 -10.11
C ASN A 290 3.75 4.53 -8.96
N LEU A 291 3.83 5.56 -8.11
CA LEU A 291 2.92 5.74 -6.97
C LEU A 291 1.57 6.36 -7.37
N GLY A 292 1.42 6.71 -8.66
CA GLY A 292 0.30 7.46 -9.26
C GLY A 292 0.41 8.97 -9.06
N PHE A 293 1.63 9.47 -8.87
CA PHE A 293 2.05 10.87 -8.91
C PHE A 293 3.58 10.90 -9.06
N ASP A 294 4.12 12.00 -9.59
CA ASP A 294 5.55 12.13 -9.91
C ASP A 294 6.38 12.76 -8.80
N ILE A 295 5.80 13.72 -8.08
CA ILE A 295 6.53 14.53 -7.09
C ILE A 295 5.82 14.50 -5.74
N ARG A 296 6.58 14.23 -4.69
CA ARG A 296 6.18 14.43 -3.30
C ARG A 296 6.79 15.73 -2.80
N SER A 297 5.98 16.75 -2.52
CA SER A 297 6.48 18.01 -1.98
C SER A 297 6.04 18.21 -0.53
N THR A 298 7.00 18.42 0.37
CA THR A 298 6.73 18.64 1.79
C THR A 298 6.96 20.11 2.15
N ASP A 299 6.01 20.70 2.88
CA ASP A 299 6.20 22.00 3.51
C ASP A 299 6.93 21.78 4.86
N PRO A 300 8.17 22.28 5.01
CA PRO A 300 8.96 22.07 6.23
C PRO A 300 8.40 22.83 7.44
N THR A 301 7.57 23.85 7.22
CA THR A 301 6.99 24.68 8.30
C THR A 301 5.74 24.03 8.88
N THR A 302 4.85 23.53 8.01
CA THR A 302 3.56 22.95 8.43
C THR A 302 3.59 21.43 8.52
N GLY A 303 4.56 20.77 7.89
CA GLY A 303 4.59 19.33 7.68
C GLY A 303 3.58 18.82 6.64
N GLY A 304 2.84 19.73 5.99
CA GLY A 304 1.87 19.39 4.95
C GLY A 304 2.54 18.79 3.72
N ARG A 305 1.86 17.86 3.05
CA ARG A 305 2.38 17.17 1.86
C ARG A 305 1.49 17.41 0.65
N ARG A 306 2.13 17.61 -0.51
CA ARG A 306 1.49 17.64 -1.82
C ARG A 306 1.93 16.42 -2.62
N TYR A 307 0.96 15.73 -3.20
CA TYR A 307 1.16 14.65 -4.16
C TYR A 307 0.89 15.21 -5.55
N ILE A 308 1.95 15.44 -6.32
CA ILE A 308 1.88 16.21 -7.56
C ILE A 308 2.10 15.29 -8.75
N GLU A 309 1.10 15.23 -9.62
CA GLU A 309 1.18 14.63 -10.96
C GLU A 309 1.55 15.70 -11.98
N VAL A 310 2.56 15.44 -12.81
CA VAL A 310 3.10 16.42 -13.75
C VAL A 310 2.78 16.01 -15.18
N LYS A 311 1.98 16.82 -15.88
CA LYS A 311 1.74 16.65 -17.31
C LYS A 311 2.32 17.81 -18.08
N ALA A 312 3.02 17.53 -19.17
CA ALA A 312 3.62 18.56 -20.01
C ALA A 312 3.16 18.43 -21.46
N ARG A 313 3.14 19.56 -22.17
CA ARG A 313 2.87 19.64 -23.61
C ARG A 313 3.85 20.60 -24.26
N SER A 314 4.39 20.20 -25.41
CA SER A 314 5.25 21.06 -26.23
C SER A 314 4.57 22.38 -26.60
N GLY A 315 3.27 22.33 -26.92
CA GLY A 315 2.38 23.49 -27.16
C GLY A 315 1.18 23.54 -26.20
N VAL A 316 0.02 23.98 -26.72
CA VAL A 316 -1.25 23.94 -25.99
C VAL A 316 -2.06 22.74 -26.46
N GLY A 317 -2.44 21.86 -25.54
CA GLY A 317 -3.20 20.65 -25.84
C GLY A 317 -3.77 19.99 -24.59
N PRO A 318 -4.71 19.05 -24.75
CA PRO A 318 -5.27 18.30 -23.62
C PRO A 318 -4.22 17.35 -23.03
N VAL A 319 -4.39 16.98 -21.76
CA VAL A 319 -3.54 15.98 -21.08
C VAL A 319 -4.37 14.79 -20.64
N ALA A 320 -3.76 13.61 -20.55
CA ALA A 320 -4.44 12.40 -20.10
C ALA A 320 -3.86 11.96 -18.76
N LEU A 321 -4.73 11.64 -17.80
CA LEU A 321 -4.37 10.94 -16.57
C LEU A 321 -4.59 9.45 -16.72
N THR A 322 -3.70 8.64 -16.14
CA THR A 322 -3.92 7.19 -16.05
C THR A 322 -4.99 6.85 -15.01
N GLN A 323 -5.48 5.62 -15.01
CA GLN A 323 -6.40 5.16 -13.99
C GLN A 323 -5.77 5.14 -12.59
N ASN A 324 -4.50 4.73 -12.47
CA ASN A 324 -3.78 4.78 -11.20
C ASN A 324 -3.70 6.22 -10.67
N GLU A 325 -3.29 7.18 -11.51
CA GLU A 325 -3.22 8.60 -11.16
C GLU A 325 -4.58 9.15 -10.71
N TRP A 326 -5.66 8.84 -11.45
CA TRP A 326 -7.01 9.27 -11.09
C TRP A 326 -7.52 8.67 -9.77
N PHE A 327 -7.20 7.40 -9.50
CA PHE A 327 -7.50 6.78 -8.21
C PHE A 327 -6.74 7.43 -7.05
N LYS A 328 -5.48 7.82 -7.26
CA LYS A 328 -4.70 8.56 -6.26
C LYS A 328 -5.25 9.96 -6.04
N ALA A 329 -5.67 10.64 -7.11
CA ALA A 329 -6.34 11.92 -7.00
C ALA A 329 -7.59 11.84 -6.11
N ARG A 330 -8.45 10.83 -6.32
CA ARG A 330 -9.63 10.58 -5.46
C ARG A 330 -9.27 10.25 -4.02
N ARG A 331 -8.18 9.49 -3.81
CA ARG A 331 -7.74 9.05 -2.48
C ARG A 331 -7.16 10.19 -1.65
N PHE A 332 -6.31 11.02 -2.25
CA PHE A 332 -5.59 12.10 -1.57
C PHE A 332 -6.35 13.42 -1.61
N GLY A 333 -7.31 13.58 -2.53
CA GLY A 333 -8.26 14.69 -2.58
C GLY A 333 -7.56 16.06 -2.52
N PRO A 334 -7.80 16.88 -1.48
CA PRO A 334 -7.20 18.20 -1.33
C PRO A 334 -5.67 18.27 -1.29
N ASP A 335 -5.00 17.15 -1.03
CA ASP A 335 -3.53 17.02 -0.98
C ASP A 335 -2.95 16.56 -2.32
N TYR A 336 -3.79 16.19 -3.30
CA TYR A 336 -3.39 15.85 -4.66
C TYR A 336 -3.47 17.06 -5.60
N PHE A 337 -2.46 17.19 -6.43
CA PHE A 337 -2.35 18.29 -7.38
C PHE A 337 -2.00 17.75 -8.77
N LEU A 338 -2.62 18.33 -9.79
CA LEU A 338 -2.22 18.16 -11.17
C LEU A 338 -1.52 19.45 -11.62
N TYR A 339 -0.25 19.35 -11.97
CA TYR A 339 0.54 20.44 -12.51
C TYR A 339 0.67 20.24 -14.01
N VAL A 340 0.10 21.16 -14.79
CA VAL A 340 0.12 21.11 -16.25
C VAL A 340 1.03 22.19 -16.81
N VAL A 341 2.09 21.78 -17.48
CA VAL A 341 3.05 22.68 -18.15
C VAL A 341 2.75 22.73 -19.65
N LEU A 342 2.12 23.82 -20.09
CA LEU A 342 1.87 24.09 -21.50
C LEU A 342 3.02 24.88 -22.12
N ASN A 343 3.17 24.79 -23.45
CA ASN A 343 4.19 25.51 -24.22
C ASN A 343 5.63 25.19 -23.76
N ALA A 344 5.87 23.95 -23.31
CA ALA A 344 7.14 23.53 -22.73
C ALA A 344 8.34 23.71 -23.67
N ALA A 345 8.14 23.58 -24.99
CA ALA A 345 9.20 23.73 -25.98
C ALA A 345 9.62 25.19 -26.25
N THR A 346 8.87 26.17 -25.73
CA THR A 346 9.13 27.59 -25.96
C THR A 346 9.21 28.36 -24.66
N ARG A 347 8.07 28.85 -24.15
CA ARG A 347 7.96 29.54 -22.87
C ARG A 347 6.99 28.76 -21.99
N PRO A 348 7.49 27.85 -21.14
CA PRO A 348 6.66 27.04 -20.25
C PRO A 348 5.69 27.89 -19.44
N GLN A 349 4.45 27.43 -19.36
CA GLN A 349 3.38 28.03 -18.56
C GLN A 349 2.81 26.95 -17.65
N LEU A 350 2.96 27.14 -16.35
CA LEU A 350 2.48 26.18 -15.35
C LEU A 350 1.05 26.55 -14.92
N TYR A 351 0.17 25.56 -14.95
CA TYR A 351 -1.19 25.60 -14.43
C TYR A 351 -1.31 24.60 -13.29
N ILE A 352 -1.80 25.06 -12.14
CA ILE A 352 -1.91 24.26 -10.93
C ILE A 352 -3.38 23.97 -10.64
N LEU A 353 -3.74 22.68 -10.65
CA LEU A 353 -5.07 22.21 -10.31
C LEU A 353 -5.02 21.45 -9.00
N ARG A 354 -5.68 21.98 -7.97
CA ARG A 354 -5.83 21.32 -6.67
C ARG A 354 -7.08 20.45 -6.66
N ASP A 355 -6.97 19.25 -6.12
CA ASP A 355 -8.05 18.27 -6.05
C ASP A 355 -8.73 18.06 -7.43
N PRO A 356 -7.96 17.58 -8.43
CA PRO A 356 -8.50 17.37 -9.78
C PRO A 356 -9.70 16.41 -9.80
N ALA A 357 -9.77 15.46 -8.86
CA ALA A 357 -10.88 14.52 -8.76
C ALA A 357 -12.23 15.19 -8.39
N ALA A 358 -12.19 16.25 -7.57
CA ALA A 358 -13.38 17.02 -7.20
C ALA A 358 -13.67 18.18 -8.18
N THR A 359 -12.65 18.67 -8.88
CA THR A 359 -12.76 19.90 -9.68
C THR A 359 -12.92 19.65 -11.18
N LEU A 360 -12.34 18.57 -11.72
CA LEU A 360 -12.37 18.27 -13.15
C LEU A 360 -13.53 17.34 -13.51
N GLN A 361 -13.97 17.46 -14.77
CA GLN A 361 -14.88 16.50 -15.40
C GLN A 361 -14.18 15.89 -16.62
N PRO A 362 -13.24 14.95 -16.43
CA PRO A 362 -12.53 14.35 -17.55
C PRO A 362 -13.44 13.42 -18.35
N GLU A 363 -13.17 13.31 -19.64
CA GLU A 363 -13.79 12.31 -20.51
C GLU A 363 -12.97 11.02 -20.47
N GLU A 364 -13.62 9.88 -20.27
CA GLU A 364 -12.97 8.57 -20.37
C GLU A 364 -12.83 8.20 -21.85
N VAL A 365 -11.60 8.16 -22.36
CA VAL A 365 -11.32 7.98 -23.81
C VAL A 365 -10.85 6.57 -24.14
N VAL A 366 -10.17 5.92 -23.20
CA VAL A 366 -9.80 4.50 -23.19
C VAL A 366 -10.12 4.00 -21.78
N GLU A 367 -10.46 2.72 -21.61
CA GLU A 367 -10.85 2.08 -20.33
C GLU A 367 -9.91 2.41 -19.14
N VAL A 368 -8.70 2.89 -19.41
CA VAL A 368 -7.66 3.25 -18.43
C VAL A 368 -7.13 4.69 -18.53
N ARG A 369 -7.79 5.59 -19.29
CA ARG A 369 -7.32 6.99 -19.48
C ARG A 369 -8.45 8.01 -19.33
N TYR A 370 -8.15 9.08 -18.59
CA TYR A 370 -9.02 10.23 -18.34
C TYR A 370 -8.46 11.48 -19.02
N LEU A 371 -9.14 11.98 -20.06
CA LEU A 371 -8.71 13.16 -20.81
C LEU A 371 -9.19 14.45 -20.14
N VAL A 372 -8.27 15.35 -19.87
CA VAL A 372 -8.51 16.70 -19.34
C VAL A 372 -8.32 17.71 -20.46
N GLY A 373 -9.41 18.39 -20.83
CA GLY A 373 -9.41 19.40 -21.90
C GLY A 373 -8.66 20.68 -21.54
N VAL A 374 -8.16 21.39 -22.56
CA VAL A 374 -7.46 22.70 -22.39
C VAL A 374 -8.33 23.73 -21.68
N GLY A 375 -9.63 23.76 -21.99
CA GLY A 375 -10.59 24.67 -21.34
C GLY A 375 -10.67 24.45 -19.83
N GLU A 376 -10.70 23.19 -19.39
CA GLU A 376 -10.69 22.83 -17.97
C GLU A 376 -9.38 23.27 -17.30
N ILE A 377 -8.22 22.97 -17.92
CA ILE A 377 -6.88 23.35 -17.43
C ILE A 377 -6.78 24.87 -17.22
N THR A 378 -7.16 25.63 -18.25
CA THR A 378 -6.98 27.10 -18.27
C THR A 378 -8.02 27.86 -17.45
N THR A 379 -9.21 27.30 -17.26
CA THR A 379 -10.29 27.94 -16.49
C THR A 379 -10.23 27.60 -15.00
N LYS A 380 -9.84 26.36 -14.67
CA LYS A 380 -9.84 25.86 -13.28
C LYS A 380 -8.46 25.84 -12.64
N GLY A 381 -7.40 25.82 -13.46
CA GLY A 381 -6.03 25.88 -12.98
C GLY A 381 -5.56 27.30 -12.66
N GLU A 382 -4.84 27.45 -11.56
CA GLU A 382 -4.12 28.68 -11.24
C GLU A 382 -2.87 28.76 -12.12
N ARG A 383 -2.79 29.80 -12.96
CA ARG A 383 -1.61 30.05 -13.79
C ARG A 383 -0.58 30.86 -13.01
N VAL A 384 0.66 30.38 -12.98
CA VAL A 384 1.78 30.99 -12.24
C VAL A 384 2.93 31.43 -13.13
#